data_AF-A0A6I4V5A5-F1
#
_entry.id   AF-A0A6I4V5A5-F1
#
_cell.length_a   1.000
_cell.length_b   1.000
_cell.length_c   1.000
_cell.angle_alpha   90.00
_cell.angle_beta   90.00
_cell.angle_gamma   90.00
#
_symmetry.space_group_name_H-M   'P 1'
#
loop_
_entity.id
_entity.type
_entity.pdbx_description
1 polymer ?
#
loop_
_entity_poly.entity_id
_entity_poly.type
_entity_poly.pdbx_seq_one_letter_code
_entity_poly.pdbx_strand_id
1 'polypeptide(L)'
;MSRPIVATINQQALRHNLAVVRQAAPASRVWSVVKANAYGHGLARVWESLATTDGFALLNPEEAILLREQGWKKPILLLEGFFQPEDLQLIDRYRLTTSVHSNWQIKALANATLSAPVDIYLKVNSGMNRLGFRPEQVNAASQKLRALNNVAEMTLMAHFADAENPDGIIVPLQRIEQATEGLSCPRSLSNSACTLWHPEAHYDWVRPGIILYGASPSGDWQDIAGSGLQPVMTLSSEIIGIQQLQAGDGVGYGYRYHATQAQRIGVVACGYADGYPRHAPTGTPVSVDGILTQVVGAVSMDMITVDLTPCPQAGIGSRVELWGEQVKIDQVAKAAGTVGYELMCALAPRVPVQLS
;
A
#
# COMPACT_ATOMS: atom_id res chain seq x y z
N MET A 1 9.24 -30.90 -6.79
CA MET A 1 9.11 -30.27 -5.45
C MET A 1 9.23 -28.77 -5.64
N SER A 2 8.27 -27.98 -5.17
CA SER A 2 8.35 -26.51 -5.21
C SER A 2 9.31 -26.03 -4.12
N ARG A 3 9.96 -24.90 -4.35
CA ARG A 3 10.76 -24.19 -3.34
C ARG A 3 9.87 -23.83 -2.13
N PRO A 4 10.32 -24.02 -0.88
CA PRO A 4 9.49 -23.79 0.31
C PRO A 4 9.44 -22.30 0.65
N ILE A 5 8.75 -21.53 -0.19
CA ILE A 5 8.43 -20.12 0.04
C ILE A 5 6.99 -19.88 -0.41
N VAL A 6 6.23 -19.11 0.35
CA VAL A 6 4.83 -18.83 0.06
C VAL A 6 4.40 -17.51 0.70
N ALA A 7 3.63 -16.72 -0.06
CA ALA A 7 2.86 -15.61 0.50
C ALA A 7 1.42 -16.06 0.73
N THR A 8 0.96 -15.96 1.98
CA THR A 8 -0.42 -16.26 2.36
C THR A 8 -1.19 -14.96 2.49
N ILE A 9 -2.34 -14.85 1.82
CA ILE A 9 -3.22 -13.68 1.85
C ILE A 9 -4.47 -14.01 2.67
N ASN A 10 -4.59 -13.38 3.84
CA ASN A 10 -5.72 -13.56 4.76
C ASN A 10 -6.91 -12.70 4.36
N GLN A 11 -7.91 -13.35 3.76
CA GLN A 11 -9.11 -12.67 3.27
C GLN A 11 -9.98 -12.14 4.42
N GLN A 12 -10.00 -12.83 5.56
CA GLN A 12 -10.75 -12.40 6.72
C GLN A 12 -10.13 -11.15 7.36
N ALA A 13 -8.81 -11.08 7.44
CA ALA A 13 -8.08 -9.88 7.90
C ALA A 13 -8.41 -8.68 7.01
N LEU A 14 -8.48 -8.87 5.69
CA LEU A 14 -8.81 -7.78 4.77
C LEU A 14 -10.26 -7.27 4.96
N ARG A 15 -11.23 -8.18 5.12
CA ARG A 15 -12.63 -7.83 5.47
C ARG A 15 -12.70 -7.09 6.80
N HIS A 16 -11.96 -7.57 7.80
CA HIS A 16 -11.88 -6.97 9.13
C HIS A 16 -11.29 -5.56 9.08
N ASN A 17 -10.18 -5.37 8.37
CA ASN A 17 -9.54 -4.06 8.25
C ASN A 17 -10.44 -3.03 7.54
N LEU A 18 -11.21 -3.45 6.53
CA LEU A 18 -12.23 -2.58 5.93
C LEU A 18 -13.31 -2.18 6.94
N ALA A 19 -13.72 -3.07 7.84
CA ALA A 19 -14.66 -2.75 8.91
C ALA A 19 -14.05 -1.74 9.91
N VAL A 20 -12.78 -1.92 10.31
CA VAL A 20 -12.05 -0.97 11.16
C VAL A 20 -11.99 0.42 10.52
N VAL A 21 -11.68 0.50 9.22
CA VAL A 21 -11.70 1.76 8.46
C VAL A 21 -13.08 2.43 8.52
N ARG A 22 -14.16 1.68 8.31
CA ARG A 22 -15.53 2.24 8.36
C ARG A 22 -15.90 2.72 9.76
N GLN A 23 -15.39 2.06 10.80
CA GLN A 23 -15.57 2.52 12.18
C GLN A 23 -14.79 3.80 12.48
N ALA A 24 -13.60 3.94 11.91
CA ALA A 24 -12.79 5.15 12.06
C ALA A 24 -13.42 6.37 11.36
N ALA A 25 -14.03 6.17 10.19
CA ALA A 25 -14.65 7.22 9.38
C ALA A 25 -16.14 6.93 9.05
N PRO A 26 -17.05 6.91 10.05
CA PRO A 26 -18.42 6.39 9.88
C PRO A 26 -19.32 7.25 9.01
N ALA A 27 -19.00 8.54 8.85
CA ALA A 27 -19.74 9.48 8.03
C ALA A 27 -19.21 9.56 6.58
N SER A 28 -18.08 8.93 6.28
CA SER A 28 -17.42 9.03 4.98
C SER A 28 -17.64 7.78 4.15
N ARG A 29 -17.70 7.96 2.83
CA ARG A 29 -17.57 6.86 1.88
C ARG A 29 -16.11 6.43 1.76
N VAL A 30 -15.89 5.17 1.43
CA VAL A 30 -14.55 4.56 1.35
C VAL A 30 -14.16 4.29 -0.10
N TRP A 31 -13.04 4.88 -0.50
CA TRP A 31 -12.26 4.41 -1.66
C TRP A 31 -11.22 3.42 -1.19
N SER A 32 -11.46 2.12 -1.38
CA SER A 32 -10.43 1.12 -1.11
C SER A 32 -9.30 1.26 -2.14
N VAL A 33 -8.12 1.68 -1.70
CA VAL A 33 -6.98 1.90 -2.60
C VAL A 33 -6.30 0.57 -2.90
N VAL A 34 -6.31 0.17 -4.16
CA VAL A 34 -5.86 -1.14 -4.65
C VAL A 34 -4.84 -1.06 -5.79
N LYS A 35 -4.20 0.09 -5.97
CA LYS A 35 -3.12 0.27 -6.96
C LYS A 35 -1.95 -0.70 -6.72
N ALA A 36 -1.12 -0.88 -7.74
CA ALA A 36 0.04 -1.77 -7.70
C ALA A 36 -0.35 -3.20 -7.32
N ASN A 37 -1.38 -3.72 -8.00
CA ASN A 37 -1.92 -5.06 -7.80
C ASN A 37 -2.38 -5.30 -6.36
N ALA A 38 -3.16 -4.37 -5.80
CA ALA A 38 -3.54 -4.33 -4.39
C ALA A 38 -2.35 -4.40 -3.45
N TYR A 39 -1.34 -3.53 -3.70
CA TYR A 39 -0.11 -3.47 -2.91
C TYR A 39 0.57 -4.85 -2.80
N GLY A 40 0.67 -5.57 -3.92
CA GLY A 40 1.26 -6.91 -3.99
C GLY A 40 0.37 -8.07 -3.53
N HIS A 41 -0.82 -7.82 -2.99
CA HIS A 41 -1.73 -8.89 -2.52
C HIS A 41 -2.48 -9.58 -3.68
N GLY A 42 -2.54 -8.94 -4.84
CA GLY A 42 -3.22 -9.45 -6.03
C GLY A 42 -4.66 -8.97 -6.12
N LEU A 43 -4.97 -7.98 -6.97
CA LEU A 43 -6.31 -7.41 -7.09
C LEU A 43 -7.38 -8.49 -7.36
N ALA A 44 -7.11 -9.38 -8.32
CA ALA A 44 -8.00 -10.49 -8.66
C ALA A 44 -8.29 -11.43 -7.47
N ARG A 45 -7.36 -11.52 -6.51
CA ARG A 45 -7.49 -12.37 -5.31
C ARG A 45 -8.27 -11.68 -4.20
N VAL A 46 -8.20 -10.36 -4.11
CA VAL A 46 -8.63 -9.63 -2.90
C VAL A 46 -9.89 -8.80 -3.08
N TRP A 47 -10.29 -8.45 -4.30
CA TRP A 47 -11.37 -7.47 -4.50
C TRP A 47 -12.71 -7.92 -3.89
N GLU A 48 -13.04 -9.21 -3.92
CA GLU A 48 -14.27 -9.75 -3.32
C GLU A 48 -14.29 -9.58 -1.80
N SER A 49 -13.12 -9.67 -1.15
CA SER A 49 -12.98 -9.41 0.29
C SER A 49 -13.20 -7.94 0.65
N LEU A 50 -13.18 -7.04 -0.34
CA LEU A 50 -13.47 -5.62 -0.19
C LEU A 50 -14.83 -5.23 -0.82
N ALA A 51 -15.70 -6.19 -1.17
CA ALA A 51 -16.94 -5.91 -1.91
C ALA A 51 -17.91 -4.93 -1.21
N THR A 52 -17.81 -4.78 0.11
CA THR A 52 -18.60 -3.83 0.90
C THR A 52 -18.09 -2.39 0.81
N THR A 53 -16.95 -2.14 0.16
CA THR A 53 -16.43 -0.79 -0.07
C THR A 53 -17.37 0.03 -0.95
N ASP A 54 -17.30 1.36 -0.86
CA ASP A 54 -18.14 2.25 -1.66
C ASP A 54 -17.57 2.42 -3.08
N GLY A 55 -16.26 2.30 -3.24
CA GLY A 55 -15.57 2.30 -4.53
C GLY A 55 -14.13 1.81 -4.44
N PHE A 56 -13.53 1.46 -5.58
CA PHE A 56 -12.09 1.17 -5.66
C PHE A 56 -11.32 2.36 -6.22
N ALA A 57 -10.13 2.61 -5.70
CA ALA A 57 -9.23 3.63 -6.22
C ALA A 57 -7.90 3.00 -6.66
N LEU A 58 -7.49 3.29 -7.89
CA LEU A 58 -6.35 2.65 -8.53
C LEU A 58 -5.67 3.61 -9.50
N LEU A 59 -4.62 3.14 -10.18
CA LEU A 59 -3.90 3.91 -11.19
C LEU A 59 -4.07 3.34 -12.59
N ASN A 60 -4.03 2.02 -12.71
CA ASN A 60 -3.89 1.37 -13.99
C ASN A 60 -5.26 1.00 -14.60
N PRO A 61 -5.60 1.45 -15.81
CA PRO A 61 -6.87 1.07 -16.41
C PRO A 61 -7.07 -0.45 -16.59
N GLU A 62 -6.02 -1.25 -16.79
CA GLU A 62 -6.18 -2.71 -16.84
C GLU A 62 -6.73 -3.30 -15.54
N GLU A 63 -6.38 -2.73 -14.38
CA GLU A 63 -6.95 -3.12 -13.08
C GLU A 63 -8.44 -2.75 -13.00
N ALA A 64 -8.84 -1.61 -13.59
CA ALA A 64 -10.24 -1.21 -13.67
C ALA A 64 -11.06 -2.11 -14.60
N ILE A 65 -10.50 -2.48 -15.74
CA ILE A 65 -11.11 -3.43 -16.69
C ILE A 65 -11.33 -4.76 -16.00
N LEU A 66 -10.31 -5.29 -15.31
CA LEU A 66 -10.42 -6.53 -14.54
C LEU A 66 -11.59 -6.46 -13.55
N LEU A 67 -11.69 -5.39 -12.75
CA LEU A 67 -12.80 -5.23 -11.81
C LEU A 67 -14.17 -5.25 -12.53
N ARG A 68 -14.30 -4.55 -13.66
CA ARG A 68 -15.54 -4.50 -14.44
C ARG A 68 -15.93 -5.85 -15.03
N GLU A 69 -14.96 -6.58 -15.58
CA GLU A 69 -15.14 -7.92 -16.13
C GLU A 69 -15.46 -8.96 -15.05
N GLN A 70 -14.90 -8.81 -13.85
CA GLN A 70 -15.23 -9.61 -12.67
C GLN A 70 -16.55 -9.19 -12.00
N GLY A 71 -17.26 -8.21 -12.58
CA GLY A 71 -18.62 -7.87 -12.16
C GLY A 71 -18.76 -6.70 -11.20
N TRP A 72 -17.68 -5.99 -10.83
CA TRP A 72 -17.77 -4.79 -9.99
C TRP A 72 -18.56 -3.67 -10.67
N LYS A 73 -19.68 -3.26 -10.06
CA LYS A 73 -20.58 -2.22 -10.61
C LYS A 73 -20.45 -0.85 -9.95
N LYS A 74 -19.89 -0.77 -8.75
CA LYS A 74 -19.74 0.52 -8.04
C LYS A 74 -18.60 1.36 -8.66
N PRO A 75 -18.44 2.62 -8.26
CA PRO A 75 -17.42 3.51 -8.83
C PRO A 75 -15.98 2.96 -8.75
N ILE A 76 -15.16 3.39 -9.71
CA ILE A 76 -13.71 3.15 -9.75
C ILE A 76 -13.04 4.51 -10.04
N LEU A 77 -12.13 4.94 -9.17
CA LEU A 77 -11.39 6.20 -9.28
C LEU A 77 -9.97 6.00 -9.80
N LEU A 78 -9.62 6.69 -10.88
CA LEU A 78 -8.23 6.86 -11.33
C LEU A 78 -7.56 8.01 -10.56
N LEU A 79 -6.66 7.69 -9.62
CA LEU A 79 -6.06 8.66 -8.67
C LEU A 79 -5.08 9.65 -9.33
N GLU A 80 -4.52 9.28 -10.47
CA GLU A 80 -3.62 10.10 -11.30
C GLU A 80 -4.31 10.64 -12.55
N GLY A 81 -5.61 10.38 -12.70
CA GLY A 81 -6.36 10.76 -13.88
C GLY A 81 -6.05 9.87 -15.07
N PHE A 82 -5.95 10.50 -16.23
CA PHE A 82 -5.53 9.89 -17.49
C PHE A 82 -4.21 10.51 -17.98
N PHE A 83 -3.51 9.80 -18.86
CA PHE A 83 -2.17 10.16 -19.32
C PHE A 83 -2.13 10.69 -20.76
N GLN A 84 -3.15 10.39 -21.56
CA GLN A 84 -3.35 10.91 -22.92
C GLN A 84 -4.84 11.08 -23.23
N PRO A 85 -5.24 11.94 -24.18
CA PRO A 85 -6.66 12.17 -24.51
C PRO A 85 -7.44 10.91 -24.89
N GLU A 86 -6.79 9.92 -25.51
CA GLU A 86 -7.40 8.68 -25.98
C GLU A 86 -7.93 7.81 -24.83
N ASP A 87 -7.31 7.92 -23.65
CA ASP A 87 -7.74 7.21 -22.43
C ASP A 87 -9.17 7.60 -22.02
N LEU A 88 -9.68 8.76 -22.45
CA LEU A 88 -11.05 9.20 -22.17
C LEU A 88 -12.09 8.26 -22.79
N GLN A 89 -11.77 7.59 -23.90
CA GLN A 89 -12.66 6.57 -24.48
C GLN A 89 -12.79 5.36 -23.56
N LEU A 90 -11.71 5.01 -22.86
CA LEU A 90 -11.69 3.91 -21.90
C LEU A 90 -12.45 4.28 -20.63
N ILE A 91 -12.24 5.51 -20.14
CA ILE A 91 -12.98 6.08 -19.00
C ILE A 91 -14.49 6.08 -19.28
N ASP A 92 -14.91 6.51 -20.47
CA ASP A 92 -16.32 6.50 -20.88
C ASP A 92 -16.88 5.08 -20.97
N ARG A 93 -16.18 4.20 -21.69
CA ARG A 93 -16.59 2.80 -21.89
C ARG A 93 -16.79 2.05 -20.57
N TYR A 94 -15.88 2.22 -19.63
CA TYR A 94 -15.90 1.50 -18.35
C TYR A 94 -16.51 2.30 -17.20
N ARG A 95 -17.07 3.50 -17.48
CA ARG A 95 -17.70 4.37 -16.48
C ARG A 95 -16.77 4.59 -15.28
N LEU A 96 -15.58 5.10 -15.57
CA LEU A 96 -14.56 5.39 -14.55
C LEU A 96 -14.70 6.84 -14.09
N THR A 97 -14.40 7.06 -12.80
CA THR A 97 -14.19 8.38 -12.22
C THR A 97 -12.72 8.75 -12.39
N THR A 98 -12.40 10.02 -12.70
CA THR A 98 -11.02 10.40 -13.01
C THR A 98 -10.55 11.66 -12.28
N SER A 99 -9.29 11.67 -11.83
CA SER A 99 -8.69 12.87 -11.24
C SER A 99 -8.26 13.85 -12.31
N VAL A 100 -8.49 15.15 -12.10
CA VAL A 100 -8.02 16.23 -12.97
C VAL A 100 -7.08 17.12 -12.17
N HIS A 101 -5.83 17.22 -12.61
CA HIS A 101 -4.75 17.88 -11.89
C HIS A 101 -3.93 18.84 -12.75
N SER A 102 -4.29 19.01 -14.03
CA SER A 102 -3.58 19.87 -14.97
C SER A 102 -4.50 20.50 -16.02
N ASN A 103 -4.06 21.63 -16.60
CA ASN A 103 -4.83 22.31 -17.66
C ASN A 103 -4.95 21.49 -18.95
N TRP A 104 -3.99 20.59 -19.24
CA TRP A 104 -4.06 19.78 -20.45
C TRP A 104 -5.21 18.76 -20.36
N GLN A 105 -5.48 18.22 -19.16
CA GLN A 105 -6.61 17.32 -18.92
C GLN A 105 -7.95 18.04 -19.08
N ILE A 106 -8.05 19.30 -18.63
CA ILE A 106 -9.25 20.13 -18.88
C ILE A 106 -9.47 20.29 -20.39
N LYS A 107 -8.42 20.58 -21.16
CA LYS A 107 -8.51 20.72 -22.63
C LYS A 107 -8.90 19.40 -23.30
N ALA A 108 -8.34 18.27 -22.85
CA ALA A 108 -8.70 16.95 -23.37
C ALA A 108 -10.17 16.63 -23.11
N LEU A 109 -10.66 16.87 -21.89
CA LEU A 109 -12.08 16.73 -21.54
C LEU A 109 -12.97 17.64 -22.39
N ALA A 110 -12.57 18.88 -22.66
CA ALA A 110 -13.34 19.81 -23.49
C ALA A 110 -13.48 19.34 -24.95
N ASN A 111 -12.46 18.65 -25.47
CA ASN A 111 -12.41 18.20 -26.87
C ASN A 111 -12.95 16.78 -27.07
N ALA A 112 -13.19 16.02 -26.00
CA ALA A 112 -13.63 14.64 -26.10
C ALA A 112 -15.10 14.54 -26.52
N THR A 113 -15.44 13.47 -27.21
CA THR A 113 -16.83 13.05 -27.43
C THR A 113 -17.07 11.83 -26.55
N LEU A 114 -17.82 12.01 -25.47
CA LEU A 114 -18.15 10.95 -24.51
C LEU A 114 -19.62 10.58 -24.64
N SER A 115 -19.97 9.32 -24.38
CA SER A 115 -21.37 8.88 -24.39
C SER A 115 -22.16 9.41 -23.19
N ALA A 116 -21.49 9.74 -22.08
CA ALA A 116 -22.06 10.44 -20.94
C ALA A 116 -20.98 11.31 -20.25
N PRO A 117 -21.36 12.36 -19.49
CA PRO A 117 -20.41 13.11 -18.68
C PRO A 117 -19.76 12.24 -17.60
N VAL A 118 -18.53 12.57 -17.23
CA VAL A 118 -17.72 11.80 -16.27
C VAL A 118 -17.64 12.52 -14.93
N ASP A 119 -17.67 11.75 -13.84
CA ASP A 119 -17.37 12.27 -12.51
C ASP A 119 -15.87 12.51 -12.38
N ILE A 120 -15.50 13.68 -11.83
CA ILE A 120 -14.10 14.09 -11.72
C ILE A 120 -13.70 14.49 -10.30
N TYR A 121 -12.43 14.28 -10.01
CA TYR A 121 -11.77 14.72 -8.78
C TYR A 121 -10.81 15.87 -9.11
N LEU A 122 -11.18 17.11 -8.82
CA LEU A 122 -10.32 18.29 -8.99
C LEU A 122 -9.23 18.28 -7.92
N LYS A 123 -7.98 18.04 -8.34
CA LYS A 123 -6.86 17.84 -7.41
C LYS A 123 -6.18 19.16 -7.06
N VAL A 124 -6.12 19.46 -5.77
CA VAL A 124 -5.46 20.62 -5.18
C VAL A 124 -4.07 20.22 -4.69
N ASN A 125 -3.05 20.96 -5.11
CA ASN A 125 -1.72 20.86 -4.51
C ASN A 125 -1.66 21.72 -3.25
N SER A 126 -1.76 21.08 -2.09
CA SER A 126 -1.73 21.72 -0.77
C SER A 126 -0.33 21.82 -0.14
N GLY A 127 0.71 21.31 -0.81
CA GLY A 127 2.09 21.36 -0.33
C GLY A 127 2.93 20.13 -0.64
N MET A 128 2.31 19.01 -1.04
CA MET A 128 3.06 17.81 -1.44
C MET A 128 3.90 18.04 -2.71
N ASN A 129 3.51 19.00 -3.55
CA ASN A 129 4.25 19.41 -4.76
C ASN A 129 4.54 18.25 -5.74
N ARG A 130 3.57 17.34 -5.89
CA ARG A 130 3.63 16.22 -6.85
C ARG A 130 2.63 16.36 -8.00
N LEU A 131 1.34 16.45 -7.69
CA LEU A 131 0.25 16.66 -8.64
C LEU A 131 -0.79 17.61 -8.04
N GLY A 132 -1.53 18.30 -8.91
CA GLY A 132 -2.65 19.17 -8.54
C GLY A 132 -2.41 20.63 -8.89
N PHE A 133 -3.50 21.38 -9.00
CA PHE A 133 -3.48 22.81 -9.20
C PHE A 133 -2.98 23.52 -7.94
N ARG A 134 -2.15 24.54 -8.12
CA ARG A 134 -1.76 25.41 -7.00
C ARG A 134 -3.00 26.14 -6.47
N PRO A 135 -3.03 26.54 -5.18
CA PRO A 135 -4.18 27.21 -4.56
C PRO A 135 -4.81 28.32 -5.41
N GLU A 136 -3.97 29.21 -5.97
CA GLU A 136 -4.38 30.35 -6.80
C GLU A 136 -5.03 29.95 -8.15
N GLN A 137 -4.89 28.69 -8.58
CA GLN A 137 -5.40 28.18 -9.84
C GLN A 137 -6.70 27.39 -9.68
N VAL A 138 -7.06 26.98 -8.45
CA VAL A 138 -8.17 26.05 -8.18
C VAL A 138 -9.50 26.61 -8.66
N ASN A 139 -9.81 27.86 -8.31
CA ASN A 139 -11.07 28.51 -8.73
C ASN A 139 -11.20 28.61 -10.24
N ALA A 140 -10.13 29.00 -10.95
CA ALA A 140 -10.13 29.08 -12.41
C ALA A 140 -10.29 27.70 -13.08
N ALA A 141 -9.64 26.66 -12.53
CA ALA A 141 -9.79 25.29 -13.03
C ALA A 141 -11.21 24.75 -12.80
N SER A 142 -11.77 24.98 -11.61
CA SER A 142 -13.13 24.64 -11.23
C SER A 142 -14.17 25.26 -12.17
N GLN A 143 -14.06 26.55 -12.46
CA GLN A 143 -14.95 27.24 -13.40
C GLN A 143 -14.90 26.66 -14.81
N LYS A 144 -13.69 26.37 -15.32
CA LYS A 144 -13.53 25.75 -16.64
C LYS A 144 -14.17 24.37 -16.69
N LEU A 145 -13.97 23.55 -15.67
CA LEU A 145 -14.52 22.20 -15.59
C LEU A 145 -16.05 22.20 -15.50
N ARG A 146 -16.64 23.06 -14.67
CA ARG A 146 -18.10 23.21 -14.54
C ARG A 146 -18.78 23.66 -15.84
N ALA A 147 -18.06 24.32 -16.74
CA ALA A 147 -18.59 24.73 -18.03
C ALA A 147 -18.56 23.62 -19.10
N LEU A 148 -17.96 22.46 -18.81
CA LEU A 148 -17.87 21.35 -19.78
C LEU A 148 -19.07 20.43 -19.66
N ASN A 149 -19.77 20.19 -20.77
CA ASN A 149 -20.83 19.18 -20.86
C ASN A 149 -20.33 17.74 -20.61
N ASN A 150 -19.01 17.52 -20.68
CA ASN A 150 -18.37 16.23 -20.43
C ASN A 150 -18.09 15.99 -18.94
N VAL A 151 -18.35 16.93 -18.04
CA VAL A 151 -18.15 16.79 -16.59
C VAL A 151 -19.51 16.70 -15.90
N ALA A 152 -19.68 15.66 -15.08
CA ALA A 152 -20.89 15.43 -14.28
C ALA A 152 -20.69 16.04 -12.88
N GLU A 153 -20.30 15.22 -11.91
CA GLU A 153 -20.00 15.68 -10.55
C GLU A 153 -18.52 16.04 -10.39
N MET A 154 -18.25 17.03 -9.56
CA MET A 154 -16.89 17.45 -9.21
C MET A 154 -16.65 17.31 -7.70
N THR A 155 -15.69 16.47 -7.33
CA THR A 155 -15.20 16.32 -5.96
C THR A 155 -13.84 17.00 -5.81
N LEU A 156 -13.59 17.69 -4.71
CA LEU A 156 -12.27 18.26 -4.38
C LEU A 156 -11.38 17.17 -3.80
N MET A 157 -10.15 17.09 -4.30
CA MET A 157 -9.18 16.09 -3.87
C MET A 157 -7.87 16.74 -3.44
N ALA A 158 -7.33 16.32 -2.30
CA ALA A 158 -5.93 16.58 -1.97
C ALA A 158 -5.29 15.32 -1.37
N HIS A 159 -3.98 15.38 -1.12
CA HIS A 159 -3.25 14.32 -0.45
C HIS A 159 -2.24 14.94 0.51
N PHE A 160 -2.32 14.59 1.79
CA PHE A 160 -1.38 15.06 2.80
C PHE A 160 -0.02 14.37 2.63
N ALA A 161 1.04 15.13 2.86
CA ALA A 161 2.42 14.68 2.70
C ALA A 161 3.03 14.13 4.00
N ASP A 162 2.48 14.53 5.15
CA ASP A 162 3.06 14.32 6.47
C ASP A 162 1.95 14.12 7.52
N ALA A 163 0.96 13.31 7.18
CA ALA A 163 -0.22 13.10 8.04
C ALA A 163 0.08 12.19 9.25
N GLU A 164 1.26 11.59 9.26
CA GLU A 164 1.80 10.80 10.35
C GLU A 164 2.19 11.70 11.53
N ASN A 165 2.56 12.95 11.25
CA ASN A 165 2.77 13.97 12.27
C ASN A 165 1.44 14.67 12.61
N PRO A 166 1.08 14.83 13.91
CA PRO A 166 -0.17 15.49 14.31
C PRO A 166 -0.36 16.88 13.69
N ASP A 167 0.70 17.68 13.60
CA ASP A 167 0.64 19.03 13.06
C ASP A 167 0.79 19.09 11.53
N GLY A 168 1.15 17.98 10.88
CA GLY A 168 1.51 17.94 9.47
C GLY A 168 0.33 18.19 8.51
N ILE A 169 -0.90 18.12 9.00
CA ILE A 169 -2.10 18.43 8.21
C ILE A 169 -2.55 19.90 8.32
N ILE A 170 -2.12 20.64 9.34
CA ILE A 170 -2.68 21.95 9.69
C ILE A 170 -2.51 22.95 8.54
N VAL A 171 -1.27 23.16 8.08
CA VAL A 171 -0.96 24.12 7.01
C VAL A 171 -1.56 23.68 5.66
N PRO A 172 -1.43 22.42 5.22
CA PRO A 172 -2.09 21.95 4.01
C PRO A 172 -3.61 22.10 4.04
N LEU A 173 -4.27 21.85 5.19
CA LEU A 173 -5.72 21.96 5.32
C LEU A 173 -6.17 23.42 5.17
N GLN A 174 -5.52 24.36 5.86
CA GLN A 174 -5.81 25.79 5.72
C GLN A 174 -5.66 26.27 4.27
N ARG A 175 -4.62 25.81 3.56
CA ARG A 175 -4.43 26.12 2.14
C ARG A 175 -5.56 25.59 1.26
N ILE A 176 -6.05 24.37 1.54
CA ILE A 176 -7.18 23.79 0.81
C ILE A 176 -8.44 24.59 1.05
N GLU A 177 -8.72 24.96 2.30
CA GLU A 177 -9.90 25.76 2.67
C GLU A 177 -9.90 27.11 1.95
N GLN A 178 -8.78 27.83 1.99
CA GLN A 178 -8.61 29.10 1.28
C GLN A 178 -8.74 28.94 -0.25
N ALA A 179 -8.10 27.92 -0.83
CA ALA A 179 -8.14 27.66 -2.27
C ALA A 179 -9.53 27.30 -2.79
N THR A 180 -10.40 26.79 -1.92
CA THR A 180 -11.71 26.25 -2.27
C THR A 180 -12.87 27.06 -1.69
N GLU A 181 -12.58 28.27 -1.19
CA GLU A 181 -13.59 29.21 -0.74
C GLU A 181 -14.60 29.49 -1.86
N GLY A 182 -15.90 29.39 -1.53
CA GLY A 182 -17.00 29.52 -2.50
C GLY A 182 -17.26 28.28 -3.37
N LEU A 183 -16.47 27.21 -3.25
CA LEU A 183 -16.72 25.95 -3.95
C LEU A 183 -17.53 24.99 -3.07
N SER A 184 -18.83 24.86 -3.37
CA SER A 184 -19.66 23.79 -2.82
C SER A 184 -19.43 22.51 -3.63
N CYS A 185 -18.51 21.67 -3.17
CA CYS A 185 -18.20 20.35 -3.75
C CYS A 185 -17.92 19.36 -2.61
N PRO A 186 -18.24 18.07 -2.77
CA PRO A 186 -17.74 17.02 -1.88
C PRO A 186 -16.21 17.06 -1.80
N ARG A 187 -15.63 16.52 -0.71
CA ARG A 187 -14.19 16.52 -0.47
C ARG A 187 -13.65 15.12 -0.19
N SER A 188 -12.45 14.87 -0.68
CA SER A 188 -11.65 13.68 -0.38
C SER A 188 -10.22 14.11 -0.10
N LEU A 189 -9.83 14.17 1.17
CA LEU A 189 -8.49 14.60 1.57
C LEU A 189 -7.70 13.47 2.22
N SER A 190 -8.37 12.64 3.01
CA SER A 190 -7.76 11.63 3.87
C SER A 190 -7.12 10.47 3.11
N ASN A 191 -5.84 10.22 3.40
CA ASN A 191 -5.15 8.95 3.14
C ASN A 191 -5.30 8.02 4.37
N SER A 192 -4.52 6.94 4.45
CA SER A 192 -4.57 6.02 5.60
C SER A 192 -4.30 6.70 6.95
N ALA A 193 -3.27 7.56 7.05
CA ALA A 193 -2.92 8.26 8.29
C ALA A 193 -4.07 9.16 8.75
N CYS A 194 -4.61 10.00 7.85
CA CYS A 194 -5.77 10.84 8.20
C CYS A 194 -7.02 10.03 8.54
N THR A 195 -7.24 8.90 7.87
CA THR A 195 -8.38 8.02 8.19
C THR A 195 -8.32 7.53 9.63
N LEU A 196 -7.14 7.20 10.15
CA LEU A 196 -6.98 6.73 11.52
C LEU A 196 -6.90 7.85 12.56
N TRP A 197 -6.22 8.95 12.24
CA TRP A 197 -5.73 9.88 13.25
C TRP A 197 -6.29 11.30 13.15
N HIS A 198 -6.93 11.66 12.03
CA HIS A 198 -7.37 13.03 11.74
C HIS A 198 -8.84 13.09 11.28
N PRO A 199 -9.82 12.88 12.18
CA PRO A 199 -11.24 12.89 11.86
C PRO A 199 -11.74 14.19 11.21
N GLU A 200 -11.12 15.33 11.51
CA GLU A 200 -11.39 16.63 10.90
C GLU A 200 -11.12 16.65 9.38
N ALA A 201 -10.31 15.71 8.87
CA ALA A 201 -9.94 15.62 7.46
C ALA A 201 -10.72 14.55 6.68
N HIS A 202 -11.69 13.86 7.31
CA HIS A 202 -12.42 12.74 6.70
C HIS A 202 -13.34 13.18 5.55
N TYR A 203 -14.14 14.21 5.79
CA TYR A 203 -15.14 14.74 4.84
C TYR A 203 -15.98 13.64 4.16
N ASP A 204 -16.30 13.78 2.87
CA ASP A 204 -17.22 12.88 2.16
C ASP A 204 -16.59 11.54 1.78
N TRP A 205 -15.27 11.50 1.57
CA TRP A 205 -14.54 10.34 1.08
C TRP A 205 -13.15 10.18 1.70
N VAL A 206 -12.92 9.05 2.36
CA VAL A 206 -11.58 8.60 2.78
C VAL A 206 -10.97 7.64 1.77
N ARG A 207 -9.63 7.60 1.67
CA ARG A 207 -8.89 6.76 0.72
C ARG A 207 -7.83 5.90 1.42
N PRO A 208 -8.25 4.91 2.22
CA PRO A 208 -7.34 4.00 2.91
C PRO A 208 -6.60 3.11 1.90
N GLY A 209 -5.27 3.06 2.05
CA GLY A 209 -4.37 2.14 1.36
C GLY A 209 -3.78 1.15 2.36
N ILE A 210 -2.58 1.43 2.89
CA ILE A 210 -1.84 0.50 3.77
C ILE A 210 -2.62 -0.10 4.92
N ILE A 211 -3.52 0.67 5.53
CA ILE A 211 -4.29 0.20 6.68
C ILE A 211 -5.30 -0.89 6.30
N LEU A 212 -5.75 -0.95 5.04
CA LEU A 212 -6.53 -2.10 4.55
C LEU A 212 -5.71 -3.40 4.60
N TYR A 213 -4.39 -3.30 4.44
CA TYR A 213 -3.47 -4.43 4.40
C TYR A 213 -2.80 -4.70 5.75
N GLY A 214 -3.17 -3.96 6.80
CA GLY A 214 -2.73 -4.22 8.17
C GLY A 214 -1.32 -3.74 8.52
N ALA A 215 -0.84 -2.69 7.85
CA ALA A 215 0.44 -2.07 8.18
C ALA A 215 0.30 -0.56 8.45
N SER A 216 1.28 -0.01 9.18
CA SER A 216 1.21 1.33 9.72
C SER A 216 1.48 2.40 8.66
N PRO A 217 0.70 3.50 8.62
CA PRO A 217 1.03 4.66 7.80
C PRO A 217 2.37 5.31 8.16
N SER A 218 2.75 5.30 9.45
CA SER A 218 4.01 5.88 9.94
C SER A 218 5.24 5.01 9.69
N GLY A 219 5.04 3.74 9.34
CA GLY A 219 6.09 2.74 9.31
C GLY A 219 6.53 2.27 10.70
N ASP A 220 5.85 2.69 11.78
CA ASP A 220 5.98 2.08 13.10
C ASP A 220 4.70 1.30 13.44
N TRP A 221 4.83 -0.02 13.58
CA TRP A 221 3.69 -0.90 13.87
C TRP A 221 3.04 -0.59 15.22
N GLN A 222 3.79 0.00 16.16
CA GLN A 222 3.29 0.32 17.50
C GLN A 222 2.17 1.37 17.44
N ASP A 223 2.24 2.29 16.49
CA ASP A 223 1.24 3.36 16.31
C ASP A 223 -0.15 2.83 15.94
N ILE A 224 -0.22 1.61 15.41
CA ILE A 224 -1.48 0.94 15.04
C ILE A 224 -1.79 -0.27 15.91
N ALA A 225 -0.99 -0.58 16.93
CA ALA A 225 -1.18 -1.80 17.74
C ALA A 225 -2.55 -1.86 18.44
N GLY A 226 -3.12 -0.70 18.81
CA GLY A 226 -4.45 -0.59 19.42
C GLY A 226 -5.61 -0.44 18.42
N SER A 227 -5.33 -0.33 17.12
CA SER A 227 -6.37 -0.08 16.09
C SER A 227 -7.22 -1.31 15.77
N GLY A 228 -6.74 -2.50 16.16
CA GLY A 228 -7.34 -3.78 15.77
C GLY A 228 -7.04 -4.20 14.33
N LEU A 229 -6.26 -3.45 13.56
CA LEU A 229 -5.84 -3.85 12.21
C LEU A 229 -5.02 -5.14 12.25
N GLN A 230 -5.24 -6.00 11.26
CA GLN A 230 -4.63 -7.33 11.15
C GLN A 230 -3.78 -7.42 9.88
N PRO A 231 -2.56 -7.98 9.93
CA PRO A 231 -1.73 -8.15 8.74
C PRO A 231 -2.43 -9.08 7.73
N VAL A 232 -2.48 -8.64 6.46
CA VAL A 232 -3.16 -9.41 5.40
C VAL A 232 -2.20 -10.36 4.69
N MET A 233 -0.93 -10.00 4.52
CA MET A 233 0.08 -10.86 3.91
C MET A 233 1.03 -11.44 4.95
N THR A 234 1.18 -12.76 4.94
CA THR A 234 2.26 -13.48 5.63
C THR A 234 3.20 -14.08 4.61
N LEU A 235 4.45 -13.62 4.55
CA LEU A 235 5.52 -14.26 3.78
C LEU A 235 6.24 -15.27 4.69
N SER A 236 6.18 -16.54 4.30
CA SER A 236 6.84 -17.62 5.04
C SER A 236 7.69 -18.50 4.15
N SER A 237 8.70 -19.12 4.75
CA SER A 237 9.62 -20.06 4.13
C SER A 237 10.01 -21.16 5.12
N GLU A 238 11.06 -21.93 4.82
CA GLU A 238 11.58 -22.99 5.67
C GLU A 238 13.11 -22.97 5.71
N ILE A 239 13.66 -23.51 6.79
CA ILE A 239 15.09 -23.80 6.89
C ILE A 239 15.45 -24.96 5.95
N ILE A 240 16.37 -24.71 5.02
CA ILE A 240 16.88 -25.69 4.05
C ILE A 240 18.33 -26.13 4.33
N GLY A 241 18.99 -25.50 5.29
CA GLY A 241 20.35 -25.86 5.70
C GLY A 241 20.67 -25.35 7.10
N ILE A 242 21.60 -26.02 7.78
CA ILE A 242 22.08 -25.63 9.11
C ILE A 242 23.60 -25.63 9.07
N GLN A 243 24.21 -24.59 9.63
CA GLN A 243 25.66 -24.50 9.79
C GLN A 243 26.03 -24.32 11.26
N GLN A 244 27.18 -24.88 11.63
CA GLN A 244 27.81 -24.67 12.93
C GLN A 244 29.02 -23.76 12.72
N LEU A 245 29.00 -22.61 13.37
CA LEU A 245 30.05 -21.59 13.31
C LEU A 245 30.91 -21.68 14.57
N GLN A 246 32.19 -21.41 14.42
CA GLN A 246 33.13 -21.11 15.51
C GLN A 246 33.35 -19.60 15.61
N ALA A 247 33.95 -19.16 16.72
CA ALA A 247 34.38 -17.77 16.87
C ALA A 247 35.32 -17.37 15.72
N GLY A 248 35.01 -16.26 15.04
CA GLY A 248 35.75 -15.74 13.90
C GLY A 248 35.20 -16.16 12.53
N ASP A 249 34.30 -17.14 12.44
CA ASP A 249 33.71 -17.55 11.17
C ASP A 249 32.81 -16.46 10.59
N GLY A 250 32.99 -16.15 9.30
CA GLY A 250 32.20 -15.17 8.57
C GLY A 250 30.96 -15.77 7.89
N VAL A 251 29.89 -14.99 7.77
CA VAL A 251 28.64 -15.42 7.12
C VAL A 251 28.31 -14.59 5.87
N GLY A 252 28.07 -15.29 4.76
CA GLY A 252 27.56 -14.73 3.51
C GLY A 252 28.55 -13.82 2.76
N TYR A 253 28.03 -13.10 1.77
CA TYR A 253 28.85 -12.25 0.90
C TYR A 253 29.55 -11.14 1.69
N GLY A 254 30.87 -11.05 1.49
CA GLY A 254 31.72 -10.04 2.12
C GLY A 254 31.87 -10.20 3.63
N TYR A 255 31.43 -11.33 4.21
CA TYR A 255 31.54 -11.63 5.64
C TYR A 255 31.11 -10.46 6.53
N ARG A 256 29.94 -9.86 6.21
CA ARG A 256 29.38 -8.71 6.95
C ARG A 256 29.03 -9.05 8.40
N TYR A 257 28.99 -10.33 8.73
CA TYR A 257 28.80 -10.86 10.06
C TYR A 257 29.92 -11.87 10.35
N HIS A 258 30.47 -11.79 11.56
CA HIS A 258 31.39 -12.78 12.11
C HIS A 258 30.82 -13.29 13.43
N ALA A 259 30.81 -14.60 13.62
CA ALA A 259 30.40 -15.20 14.87
C ALA A 259 31.41 -14.84 15.98
N THR A 260 30.92 -14.41 17.14
CA THR A 260 31.78 -14.07 18.29
C THR A 260 32.05 -15.26 19.21
N GLN A 261 31.28 -16.34 19.04
CA GLN A 261 31.36 -17.59 19.79
C GLN A 261 30.83 -18.74 18.93
N ALA A 262 30.87 -19.96 19.46
CA ALA A 262 30.21 -21.09 18.81
C ALA A 262 28.70 -20.78 18.64
N GLN A 263 28.23 -20.84 17.40
CA GLN A 263 26.88 -20.42 17.05
C GLN A 263 26.28 -21.31 15.97
N ARG A 264 24.98 -21.56 16.08
CA ARG A 264 24.23 -22.28 15.07
C ARG A 264 23.42 -21.31 14.22
N ILE A 265 23.50 -21.44 12.90
CA ILE A 265 22.70 -20.65 11.96
C ILE A 265 21.86 -21.54 11.05
N GLY A 266 20.74 -21.00 10.57
CA GLY A 266 19.84 -21.61 9.60
C GLY A 266 19.92 -20.90 8.26
N VAL A 267 19.89 -21.65 7.17
CA VAL A 267 19.77 -21.14 5.79
C VAL A 267 18.31 -21.27 5.38
N VAL A 268 17.68 -20.17 4.97
CA VAL A 268 16.26 -20.10 4.62
C VAL A 268 16.09 -19.92 3.12
N ALA A 269 15.09 -20.56 2.51
CA ALA A 269 14.81 -20.51 1.07
C ALA A 269 14.13 -19.21 0.59
N CYS A 270 14.63 -18.06 1.04
CA CYS A 270 14.15 -16.73 0.68
C CYS A 270 15.35 -15.83 0.36
N GLY A 271 15.27 -15.01 -0.67
CA GLY A 271 16.29 -14.00 -0.98
C GLY A 271 15.72 -12.84 -1.76
N TYR A 272 16.58 -11.96 -2.26
CA TYR A 272 16.11 -10.73 -2.91
C TYR A 272 15.37 -10.96 -4.23
N ALA A 273 15.58 -12.08 -4.91
CA ALA A 273 14.79 -12.42 -6.10
C ALA A 273 13.38 -12.93 -5.76
N ASP A 274 13.07 -13.16 -4.47
CA ASP A 274 11.71 -13.38 -3.96
C ASP A 274 10.99 -12.07 -3.58
N GLY A 275 11.73 -10.95 -3.56
CA GLY A 275 11.24 -9.64 -3.09
C GLY A 275 11.75 -9.22 -1.71
N TYR A 276 12.56 -10.05 -1.04
CA TYR A 276 13.14 -9.67 0.25
C TYR A 276 14.20 -8.57 0.08
N PRO A 277 14.26 -7.53 0.95
CA PRO A 277 15.17 -6.41 0.74
C PRO A 277 16.64 -6.83 0.84
N ARG A 278 17.38 -6.75 -0.27
CA ARG A 278 18.82 -7.11 -0.33
C ARG A 278 19.67 -6.35 0.70
N HIS A 279 19.28 -5.13 1.00
CA HIS A 279 20.01 -4.24 1.89
C HIS A 279 19.64 -4.42 3.37
N ALA A 280 18.73 -5.35 3.71
CA ALA A 280 18.42 -5.68 5.10
C ALA A 280 19.70 -6.08 5.86
N PRO A 281 20.01 -5.42 6.98
CA PRO A 281 21.21 -5.71 7.76
C PRO A 281 21.04 -6.94 8.65
N THR A 282 22.16 -7.43 9.19
CA THR A 282 22.15 -8.29 10.39
C THR A 282 21.31 -7.63 11.48
N GLY A 283 20.47 -8.40 12.16
CA GLY A 283 19.53 -7.89 13.18
C GLY A 283 18.12 -7.66 12.66
N THR A 284 17.89 -7.76 11.34
CA THR A 284 16.52 -7.70 10.79
C THR A 284 15.68 -8.85 11.36
N PRO A 285 14.48 -8.58 11.93
CA PRO A 285 13.71 -9.59 12.63
C PRO A 285 13.13 -10.64 11.69
N VAL A 286 13.10 -11.88 12.18
CA VAL A 286 12.39 -13.03 11.59
C VAL A 286 11.86 -13.91 12.73
N SER A 287 10.97 -14.86 12.45
CA SER A 287 10.56 -15.88 13.42
C SER A 287 10.84 -17.27 12.88
N VAL A 288 11.35 -18.17 13.74
CA VAL A 288 11.56 -19.60 13.44
C VAL A 288 10.72 -20.42 14.41
N ASP A 289 9.78 -21.21 13.89
CA ASP A 289 8.82 -22.02 14.66
C ASP A 289 8.14 -21.25 15.81
N GLY A 290 7.83 -19.97 15.60
CA GLY A 290 7.18 -19.14 16.62
C GLY A 290 8.13 -18.30 17.47
N ILE A 291 9.43 -18.52 17.37
CA ILE A 291 10.45 -17.87 18.20
C ILE A 291 11.10 -16.74 17.39
N LEU A 292 10.97 -15.51 17.88
CA LEU A 292 11.64 -14.35 17.29
C LEU A 292 13.15 -14.50 17.37
N THR A 293 13.80 -14.25 16.23
CA THR A 293 15.24 -14.21 16.04
C THR A 293 15.56 -13.20 14.94
N GLN A 294 16.74 -13.28 14.33
CA GLN A 294 17.24 -12.27 13.41
C GLN A 294 18.01 -12.86 12.24
N VAL A 295 18.01 -12.12 11.13
CA VAL A 295 18.93 -12.33 10.00
C VAL A 295 20.36 -12.07 10.46
N VAL A 296 21.30 -12.89 9.99
CA VAL A 296 22.75 -12.74 10.18
C VAL A 296 23.47 -12.78 8.83
N GLY A 297 24.31 -11.80 8.56
CA GLY A 297 25.04 -11.71 7.28
C GLY A 297 24.22 -11.10 6.14
N ALA A 298 24.75 -11.17 4.93
CA ALA A 298 24.14 -10.54 3.76
C ALA A 298 23.00 -11.38 3.16
N VAL A 299 21.90 -10.72 2.78
CA VAL A 299 20.83 -11.32 1.95
C VAL A 299 21.39 -11.64 0.56
N SER A 300 21.27 -12.89 0.12
CA SER A 300 21.65 -13.34 -1.22
C SER A 300 20.44 -13.40 -2.17
N MET A 301 20.65 -13.81 -3.42
CA MET A 301 19.59 -13.88 -4.43
C MET A 301 18.45 -14.80 -3.98
N ASP A 302 18.82 -15.91 -3.36
CA ASP A 302 17.93 -17.02 -3.10
C ASP A 302 17.92 -17.49 -1.64
N MET A 303 18.81 -16.97 -0.80
CA MET A 303 18.96 -17.44 0.57
C MET A 303 19.24 -16.28 1.52
N ILE A 304 18.67 -16.38 2.72
CA ILE A 304 19.07 -15.62 3.89
C ILE A 304 19.55 -16.59 4.96
N THR A 305 20.38 -16.08 5.86
CA THR A 305 20.86 -16.81 7.02
C THR A 305 20.29 -16.20 8.29
N VAL A 306 19.85 -17.03 9.23
CA VAL A 306 19.17 -16.62 10.47
C VAL A 306 19.86 -17.24 11.68
N ASP A 307 19.85 -16.52 12.80
CA ASP A 307 20.42 -17.01 14.07
C ASP A 307 19.49 -18.06 14.69
N LEU A 308 20.02 -19.25 14.99
CA LEU A 308 19.27 -20.33 15.65
C LEU A 308 19.59 -20.46 17.14
N THR A 309 20.39 -19.56 17.71
CA THR A 309 20.70 -19.55 19.14
C THR A 309 19.43 -19.50 20.01
N PRO A 310 18.41 -18.67 19.69
CA PRO A 310 17.14 -18.69 20.43
C PRO A 310 16.27 -19.93 20.13
N CYS A 311 16.60 -20.70 19.09
CA CYS A 311 15.75 -21.73 18.49
C CYS A 311 16.44 -23.12 18.52
N PRO A 312 16.77 -23.68 19.69
CA PRO A 312 17.59 -24.89 19.79
C PRO A 312 16.95 -26.12 19.12
N GLN A 313 15.62 -26.17 19.06
CA GLN A 313 14.85 -27.27 18.45
C GLN A 313 14.62 -27.10 16.96
N ALA A 314 14.94 -25.94 16.37
CA ALA A 314 14.75 -25.73 14.94
C ALA A 314 15.56 -26.78 14.14
N GLY A 315 15.07 -27.21 13.00
CA GLY A 315 15.68 -28.23 12.13
C GLY A 315 15.51 -27.88 10.65
N ILE A 316 15.87 -28.81 9.76
CA ILE A 316 15.49 -28.70 8.34
C ILE A 316 13.96 -28.80 8.25
N GLY A 317 13.33 -27.89 7.51
CA GLY A 317 11.87 -27.80 7.39
C GLY A 317 11.20 -26.95 8.48
N SER A 318 11.93 -26.47 9.49
CA SER A 318 11.39 -25.50 10.46
C SER A 318 10.84 -24.28 9.74
N ARG A 319 9.63 -23.85 10.13
CA ARG A 319 8.91 -22.76 9.49
C ARG A 319 9.57 -21.45 9.85
N VAL A 320 9.77 -20.61 8.84
CA VAL A 320 10.29 -19.25 9.00
C VAL A 320 9.23 -18.26 8.57
N GLU A 321 8.87 -17.33 9.44
CA GLU A 321 8.07 -16.16 9.09
C GLU A 321 9.00 -14.97 8.85
N LEU A 322 8.93 -14.40 7.63
CA LEU A 322 9.72 -13.25 7.21
C LEU A 322 8.99 -11.95 7.56
N TRP A 323 7.68 -11.95 7.34
CA TRP A 323 6.73 -10.98 7.90
C TRP A 323 5.33 -11.60 7.92
N GLY A 324 4.47 -11.13 8.82
CA GLY A 324 3.13 -11.64 9.02
C GLY A 324 2.58 -11.29 10.40
N GLU A 325 2.07 -12.30 11.08
CA GLU A 325 1.43 -12.16 12.38
C GLU A 325 2.44 -11.86 13.50
N GLN A 326 3.55 -12.58 13.51
CA GLN A 326 4.58 -12.50 14.55
C GLN A 326 5.63 -11.44 14.23
N VAL A 327 6.06 -11.39 12.96
CA VAL A 327 7.07 -10.44 12.49
C VAL A 327 6.37 -9.32 11.75
N LYS A 328 6.29 -8.13 12.34
CA LYS A 328 5.59 -7.01 11.71
C LYS A 328 6.40 -6.50 10.52
N ILE A 329 5.76 -6.38 9.36
CA ILE A 329 6.42 -5.93 8.13
C ILE A 329 7.06 -4.56 8.28
N ASP A 330 6.46 -3.68 9.10
CA ASP A 330 6.99 -2.36 9.42
C ASP A 330 8.34 -2.44 10.18
N GLN A 331 8.55 -3.47 11.02
CA GLN A 331 9.84 -3.68 11.69
C GLN A 331 10.92 -4.11 10.70
N VAL A 332 10.56 -4.98 9.75
CA VAL A 332 11.48 -5.43 8.68
C VAL A 332 11.85 -4.24 7.80
N ALA A 333 10.85 -3.44 7.40
CA ALA A 333 11.04 -2.25 6.58
C ALA A 333 11.92 -1.21 7.29
N LYS A 334 11.64 -0.91 8.57
CA LYS A 334 12.44 0.01 9.38
C LYS A 334 13.89 -0.46 9.52
N ALA A 335 14.12 -1.75 9.76
CA ALA A 335 15.47 -2.32 9.82
C ALA A 335 16.21 -2.19 8.48
N ALA A 336 15.49 -2.33 7.36
CA ALA A 336 16.03 -2.15 6.02
C ALA A 336 16.13 -0.67 5.59
N GLY A 337 15.63 0.30 6.36
CA GLY A 337 15.63 1.71 5.97
C GLY A 337 14.65 2.04 4.85
N THR A 338 13.51 1.33 4.81
CA THR A 338 12.41 1.54 3.87
C THR A 338 11.04 1.51 4.58
N VAL A 339 9.95 1.42 3.82
CA VAL A 339 8.56 1.39 4.28
C VAL A 339 7.88 0.07 3.93
N GLY A 340 6.90 -0.36 4.75
CA GLY A 340 6.18 -1.61 4.54
C GLY A 340 5.53 -1.71 3.14
N TYR A 341 5.11 -0.57 2.58
CA TYR A 341 4.62 -0.47 1.19
C TYR A 341 5.58 -1.09 0.17
N GLU A 342 6.88 -0.81 0.27
CA GLU A 342 7.86 -1.32 -0.69
C GLU A 342 7.94 -2.83 -0.60
N LEU A 343 7.99 -3.37 0.63
CA LEU A 343 8.12 -4.81 0.86
C LEU A 343 6.91 -5.59 0.33
N MET A 344 5.69 -5.12 0.57
CA MET A 344 4.48 -5.79 0.06
C MET A 344 4.45 -5.77 -1.48
N CYS A 345 4.79 -4.63 -2.09
CA CYS A 345 4.79 -4.47 -3.55
C CYS A 345 5.93 -5.23 -4.23
N ALA A 346 7.01 -5.53 -3.52
CA ALA A 346 8.20 -6.19 -4.05
C ALA A 346 8.06 -7.71 -4.20
N LEU A 347 6.96 -8.31 -3.72
CA LEU A 347 6.73 -9.75 -3.81
C LEU A 347 6.88 -10.25 -5.26
N ALA A 348 7.92 -11.05 -5.50
CA ALA A 348 8.29 -11.43 -6.86
C ALA A 348 7.29 -12.46 -7.44
N PRO A 349 7.07 -12.47 -8.78
CA PRO A 349 6.15 -13.41 -9.43
C PRO A 349 6.46 -14.90 -9.19
N ARG A 350 7.72 -15.23 -8.83
CA ARG A 350 8.14 -16.60 -8.54
C ARG A 350 7.64 -17.11 -7.18
N VAL A 351 7.19 -16.24 -6.29
CA VAL A 351 6.66 -16.62 -4.99
C VAL A 351 5.22 -17.10 -5.17
N PRO A 352 4.92 -18.39 -4.87
CA PRO A 352 3.55 -18.88 -4.85
C PRO A 352 2.70 -18.09 -3.87
N VAL A 353 1.46 -17.80 -4.25
CA VAL A 353 0.49 -17.10 -3.41
C VAL A 353 -0.68 -18.02 -3.11
N GLN A 354 -1.03 -18.15 -1.84
CA GLN A 354 -2.20 -18.89 -1.38
C GLN A 354 -3.15 -17.98 -0.61
N LEU A 355 -4.43 -18.35 -0.57
CA LEU A 355 -5.46 -17.62 0.17
C LEU A 355 -5.80 -18.38 1.44
N SER A 356 -6.06 -17.65 2.53
CA SER A 356 -6.53 -18.21 3.81
C SER A 356 -7.77 -17.49 4.31
#